data_AF-A0A961YNN0-F1
#
_entry.id   AF-A0A961YNN0-F1
#
_cell.length_a   1.000
_cell.length_b   1.000
_cell.length_c   1.000
_cell.angle_alpha   90.00
_cell.angle_beta   90.00
_cell.angle_gamma   90.00
#
_symmetry.space_group_name_H-M   'P 1'
#
loop_
_entity.id
_entity.type
_entity.pdbx_description
1 polymer ?
#
loop_
_entity_poly.entity_id
_entity_poly.type
_entity_poly.pdbx_seq_one_letter_code
_entity_poly.pdbx_strand_id
1 'polypeptide(L)' 'MTTPQVFEIGGAELAALYPDLKCDACGRSLSAARDETWAKVGCGYFCGQCIEAGRHLTHPSACRLQ' A
#
# COMPACT_ATOMS: atom_id res chain seq x y z
N MET A 1 -13.32 -17.73 1.97
CA MET A 1 -12.85 -16.33 2.05
C MET A 1 -11.37 -16.34 1.73
N THR A 2 -10.98 -15.87 0.55
CA THR A 2 -9.56 -15.84 0.16
C THR A 2 -8.92 -14.61 0.80
N THR A 3 -7.93 -14.81 1.67
CA THR A 3 -7.16 -13.71 2.25
C THR A 3 -6.47 -12.94 1.11
N PRO A 4 -6.63 -11.60 1.00
CA PRO A 4 -5.93 -10.84 -0.02
C PRO A 4 -4.43 -11.01 0.16
N GLN A 5 -3.72 -11.33 -0.92
CA GLN A 5 -2.26 -11.44 -0.89
C GLN A 5 -1.64 -10.06 -0.67
N VAL A 6 -0.63 -10.01 0.19
CA VAL A 6 0.14 -8.80 0.51
C VAL A 6 1.48 -8.91 -0.20
N PHE A 7 1.78 -7.95 -1.06
CA PHE A 7 3.06 -7.86 -1.76
C PHE A 7 3.82 -6.64 -1.27
N GLU A 8 4.91 -6.87 -0.54
CA GLU A 8 5.79 -5.81 -0.02
C GLU A 8 6.73 -5.31 -1.12
N ILE A 9 6.92 -4.00 -1.19
CA ILE A 9 7.72 -3.30 -2.21
C ILE A 9 8.45 -2.14 -1.53
N GLY A 10 9.74 -1.94 -1.84
CA GLY A 10 10.49 -0.79 -1.36
C GLY A 10 9.90 0.52 -1.90
N GLY A 11 9.74 1.52 -1.03
CA GLY A 11 9.13 2.80 -1.38
C GLY A 11 9.89 3.54 -2.49
N ALA A 12 11.23 3.46 -2.51
CA ALA A 12 12.04 4.05 -3.56
C ALA A 12 11.79 3.40 -4.93
N GLU A 13 11.71 2.07 -4.98
CA GLU A 13 11.41 1.32 -6.21
C GLU A 13 9.99 1.62 -6.70
N LEU A 14 9.04 1.64 -5.76
CA LEU A 14 7.64 1.96 -6.07
C LEU A 14 7.49 3.40 -6.57
N ALA A 15 8.28 4.35 -6.04
CA ALA A 15 8.24 5.76 -6.43
C ALA A 15 8.83 5.98 -7.82
N ALA A 16 9.82 5.15 -8.22
CA ALA A 16 10.37 5.17 -9.57
C ALA A 16 9.34 4.72 -10.62
N LEU A 17 8.45 3.79 -10.25
CA LEU A 17 7.38 3.29 -11.13
C LEU A 17 6.13 4.18 -11.11
N TYR A 18 5.77 4.70 -9.94
CA TYR A 18 4.54 5.47 -9.70
C TYR A 18 4.83 6.72 -8.84
N PRO A 19 5.35 7.79 -9.44
CA PRO A 19 5.78 8.99 -8.71
C PRO A 19 4.64 9.73 -7.99
N ASP A 20 3.41 9.61 -8.51
CA ASP A 20 2.21 10.25 -7.94
C ASP A 20 1.39 9.31 -7.04
N LEU A 21 1.93 8.13 -6.69
CA LEU A 21 1.21 7.15 -5.89
C LEU A 21 0.88 7.72 -4.52
N LYS A 22 -0.34 7.44 -4.05
CA LYS A 22 -0.80 7.79 -2.72
C LYS A 22 -1.27 6.54 -2.00
N CYS A 23 -1.08 6.52 -0.69
CA CYS A 23 -1.65 5.49 0.15
C CYS A 23 -3.18 5.56 0.07
N ASP A 24 -3.83 4.48 -0.32
CA ASP A 24 -5.28 4.40 -0.44
C ASP A 24 -6.00 4.66 0.90
N ALA A 25 -5.38 4.29 2.03
CA ALA A 25 -6.01 4.41 3.34
C ALA A 25 -5.88 5.79 4.00
N CYS A 26 -4.83 6.55 3.69
CA CYS A 26 -4.56 7.83 4.37
C CYS A 26 -4.25 9.00 3.42
N GLY A 27 -4.20 8.77 2.10
CA GLY A 27 -3.93 9.79 1.10
C GLY A 27 -2.48 10.31 1.07
N ARG A 28 -1.59 9.78 1.91
CA ARG A 28 -0.18 10.18 1.96
C ARG A 28 0.50 9.86 0.63
N SER A 29 1.16 10.86 0.05
CA SER A 29 1.99 10.67 -1.14
C SER A 29 3.21 9.82 -0.84
N LEU A 30 3.53 8.93 -1.77
CA LEU A 30 4.78 8.20 -1.80
C LEU A 30 5.94 9.18 -2.00
N SER A 31 7.08 8.90 -1.35
CA SER A 31 8.27 9.74 -1.45
C SER A 31 9.50 8.87 -1.61
N ALA A 32 10.20 9.03 -2.74
CA ALA A 32 11.46 8.33 -3.00
C ALA A 32 12.58 8.70 -2.00
N ALA A 33 12.45 9.83 -1.29
CA ALA A 33 13.41 10.27 -0.28
C ALA A 33 13.29 9.51 1.05
N ARG A 34 12.24 8.70 1.22
CA ARG A 34 12.01 7.92 2.43
C ARG A 34 12.26 6.45 2.12
N ASP A 35 13.15 5.85 2.90
CA ASP A 35 13.31 4.40 2.92
C ASP A 35 12.18 3.81 3.77
N GLU A 36 11.08 3.47 3.11
CA GLU A 36 9.91 2.86 3.75
C GLU A 36 9.33 1.74 2.89
N THR A 37 8.85 0.67 3.52
CA THR A 37 8.15 -0.40 2.82
C THR A 37 6.70 0.00 2.56
N TRP A 38 6.22 -0.30 1.36
CA TRP A 38 4.83 -0.21 0.94
C TRP A 38 4.32 -1.59 0.61
N ALA A 39 3.00 -1.76 0.59
CA ALA A 39 2.39 -3.01 0.18
C ALA A 39 1.28 -2.78 -0.83
N LYS A 40 1.26 -3.63 -1.86
CA LYS A 40 0.09 -3.82 -2.71
C LYS A 40 -0.78 -4.90 -2.09
N VAL A 41 -2.05 -4.58 -1.82
CA VAL A 41 -3.02 -5.50 -1.24
C VAL A 41 -4.30 -5.44 -2.05
N GLY A 42 -4.63 -6.53 -2.73
CA GLY A 42 -5.72 -6.56 -3.70
C GLY A 42 -5.53 -5.48 -4.77
N CYS A 43 -6.44 -4.50 -4.81
CA CYS A 43 -6.38 -3.40 -5.77
C CYS A 43 -5.59 -2.18 -5.28
N GLY A 44 -5.32 -2.07 -3.98
CA GLY A 44 -4.82 -0.85 -3.35
C GLY A 44 -3.34 -0.90 -2.98
N TYR A 45 -2.78 0.28 -2.70
CA TYR A 45 -1.43 0.50 -2.20
C TYR A 45 -1.47 1.16 -0.82
N PHE A 46 -0.67 0.62 0.10
CA PHE A 46 -0.66 1.03 1.50
C PHE A 46 0.76 1.35 1.96
N CYS A 47 0.95 2.47 2.66
CA CYS A 47 2.24 2.81 3.26
C CYS A 47 2.50 1.98 4.53
N GLY A 48 3.77 1.85 4.92
CA GLY A 48 4.21 1.11 6.12
C GLY A 48 3.36 1.37 7.36
N GLN A 49 3.10 2.64 7.69
CA GLN A 49 2.25 3.00 8.84
C GLN A 49 0.82 2.45 8.74
N CYS A 50 0.23 2.40 7.55
CA CYS A 50 -1.11 1.85 7.35
C CYS A 50 -1.09 0.31 7.34
N ILE A 51 0.05 -0.29 7.00
CA ILE A 51 0.26 -1.74 7.10
C ILE A 51 0.32 -2.14 8.57
N GLU A 52 1.18 -1.49 9.36
CA GLU A 52 1.34 -1.71 10.81
C GLU A 52 0.03 -1.48 11.57
N ALA A 53 -0.74 -0.47 11.18
CA ALA A 53 -2.06 -0.18 11.76
C ALA A 53 -3.17 -1.15 11.29
N GLY A 54 -2.88 -2.11 10.40
CA GLY A 54 -3.85 -3.07 9.88
C GLY A 54 -4.91 -2.48 8.94
N ARG A 55 -4.73 -1.24 8.45
CA ARG A 55 -5.72 -0.56 7.58
C ARG A 55 -5.86 -1.25 6.22
N HIS A 56 -4.79 -1.85 5.72
CA HIS A 56 -4.79 -2.66 4.51
C HIS A 56 -5.70 -3.90 4.60
N LEU A 57 -6.10 -4.33 5.81
CA LEU A 57 -7.00 -5.46 5.97
C LEU A 57 -8.46 -5.05 5.78
N THR A 58 -8.83 -3.84 6.19
CA THR A 58 -10.24 -3.40 6.29
C THR A 58 -10.64 -2.37 5.23
N HIS A 59 -9.68 -1.74 4.55
CA HIS A 59 -9.98 -0.70 3.57
C HIS A 59 -10.68 -1.27 2.31
N PRO A 60 -11.67 -0.58 1.72
CA PRO A 60 -12.34 -1.03 0.51
C PRO A 60 -11.37 -1.27 -0.67
N SER A 61 -10.33 -0.44 -0.82
CA SER A 61 -9.30 -0.62 -1.86
C SER A 61 -8.49 -1.91 -1.70
N ALA A 62 -8.53 -2.57 -0.54
CA ALA A 62 -7.88 -3.86 -0.36
C ALA A 62 -8.56 -5.00 -1.14
N CYS A 63 -9.62 -4.70 -1.92
CA CYS A 63 -10.36 -5.62 -2.78
C CYS A 63 -10.38 -7.03 -2.21
N ARG A 64 -11.09 -7.21 -1.09
CA ARG A 64 -11.55 -8.56 -0.77
C ARG A 64 -12.56 -8.89 -1.86
N LEU A 65 -12.18 -9.75 -2.81
CA LEU A 65 -13.16 -10.39 -3.69
C LEU A 65 -14.22 -11.00 -2.75
N GLN A 66 -15.36 -10.32 -2.64
CA GLN A 66 -16.51 -10.75 -1.85
C GLN A 66 -17.15 -11.96 -2.53
#